data_AF-A0A954VII2-F1
#
_entry.id   AF-A0A954VII2-F1
#
_cell.length_a   1.000
_cell.length_b   1.000
_cell.length_c   1.000
_cell.angle_alpha   90.00
_cell.angle_beta   90.00
_cell.angle_gamma   90.00
#
_symmetry.space_group_name_H-M   'P 1'
#
loop_
_entity.id
_entity.type
_entity.pdbx_description
1 polymer ?
#
loop_
_entity_poly.entity_id
_entity_poly.type
_entity_poly.pdbx_seq_one_letter_code
_entity_poly.pdbx_strand_id
1 'polypeptide(L)'
;MIVRRFFCQILLITTIALLHQSSNVHAALVSLNVNSAASSITLSGEVGGAAPGGGVPYAQQTAGSLVTNWGGTIQADLTGGVFTFAPGGSSITAQINPNGPFTTAPNPIGTEAGNYGVTATGPIQVAGGAVLTINGVYKDLVLDIISGTAQNGVALTGATMNFSAGALDFGVSALAPSGTSSLVGINGLNTSASFVTWDGTTLTIPVTFQTTGGSGRIENWNGTIVAAVPEPSSIGIISILGLVVTGYRARRK
;
A
#
# COMPACT_ATOMS: atom_id res chain seq x y z
N MET A 1 -7.02 -77.26 9.93
CA MET A 1 -7.20 -76.13 10.89
C MET A 1 -5.95 -75.27 10.78
N ILE A 2 -6.06 -73.93 10.82
CA ILE A 2 -4.96 -72.93 10.71
C ILE A 2 -4.52 -72.55 9.27
N VAL A 3 -5.37 -71.94 8.45
CA VAL A 3 -4.92 -71.01 7.36
C VAL A 3 -6.01 -69.97 7.01
N ARG A 4 -6.65 -69.33 7.98
CA ARG A 4 -7.70 -68.31 7.68
C ARG A 4 -7.63 -67.01 8.49
N ARG A 5 -6.58 -66.78 9.28
CA ARG A 5 -6.49 -65.58 10.15
C ARG A 5 -5.43 -64.54 9.77
N PHE A 6 -4.65 -64.73 8.70
CA PHE A 6 -3.56 -63.80 8.36
C PHE A 6 -3.87 -62.79 7.25
N PHE A 7 -4.99 -62.91 6.53
CA PHE A 7 -5.28 -62.04 5.38
C PHE A 7 -6.06 -60.75 5.72
N CYS A 8 -6.55 -60.60 6.95
CA CYS A 8 -7.45 -59.50 7.31
C CYS A 8 -6.74 -58.34 8.06
N GLN A 9 -5.51 -58.53 8.55
CA GLN A 9 -4.77 -57.45 9.24
C GLN A 9 -3.79 -56.67 8.36
N ILE A 10 -3.40 -57.19 7.20
CA ILE A 10 -2.48 -56.49 6.28
C ILE A 10 -3.23 -55.47 5.38
N LEU A 11 -4.55 -55.60 5.23
CA LEU A 11 -5.35 -54.70 4.40
C LEU A 11 -5.80 -53.41 5.13
N LEU A 12 -5.63 -53.33 6.45
CA LEU A 12 -6.11 -52.19 7.25
C LEU A 12 -5.02 -51.14 7.58
N ILE A 13 -3.74 -51.46 7.36
CA ILE A 13 -2.63 -50.54 7.68
C ILE A 13 -2.18 -49.73 6.45
N THR A 14 -2.43 -50.21 5.23
CA THR A 14 -2.05 -49.52 3.99
C THR A 14 -3.04 -48.43 3.55
N THR A 15 -4.29 -48.44 4.04
CA THR A 15 -5.29 -47.41 3.68
C THR A 15 -5.25 -46.15 4.55
N ILE A 16 -4.59 -46.18 5.70
CA ILE A 16 -4.43 -44.99 6.57
C ILE A 16 -3.16 -44.20 6.22
N ALA A 17 -2.17 -44.81 5.57
CA ALA A 17 -0.94 -44.14 5.14
C ALA A 17 -1.10 -43.26 3.88
N LEU A 18 -2.21 -43.36 3.15
CA LEU A 18 -2.50 -42.56 1.95
C LEU A 18 -3.38 -41.32 2.22
N LEU A 19 -3.86 -41.13 3.46
CA LEU A 19 -4.61 -39.94 3.88
C LEU A 19 -3.74 -38.87 4.56
N HIS A 20 -2.45 -39.14 4.75
CA HIS A 20 -1.46 -38.12 5.09
C HIS A 20 -0.75 -37.64 3.82
N GLN A 21 -1.50 -37.17 2.83
CA GLN A 21 -0.95 -36.10 2.00
C GLN A 21 -0.87 -34.89 2.92
N SER A 22 0.27 -34.74 3.61
CA SER A 22 0.72 -33.44 4.05
C SER A 22 0.78 -32.59 2.78
N SER A 23 -0.29 -31.85 2.50
CA SER A 23 -0.27 -30.76 1.54
C SER A 23 0.78 -29.82 2.10
N ASN A 24 2.01 -29.92 1.60
CA ASN A 24 3.03 -28.91 1.81
C ASN A 24 2.40 -27.63 1.25
N VAL A 25 1.89 -26.79 2.15
CA VAL A 25 1.38 -25.48 1.77
C VAL A 25 2.61 -24.68 1.40
N HIS A 26 3.02 -24.78 0.13
CA HIS A 26 4.09 -23.97 -0.39
C HIS A 26 3.61 -22.53 -0.44
N ALA A 27 4.43 -21.62 0.10
CA ALA A 27 4.29 -20.20 -0.13
C ALA A 27 4.33 -19.95 -1.64
N ALA A 28 3.26 -19.36 -2.18
CA ALA A 28 3.22 -18.91 -3.56
C ALA A 28 3.42 -17.39 -3.57
N LEU A 29 4.43 -16.91 -4.29
CA LEU A 29 4.57 -15.49 -4.53
C LEU A 29 3.42 -15.02 -5.43
N VAL A 30 2.59 -14.12 -4.92
CA VAL A 30 1.48 -13.52 -5.66
C VAL A 30 1.82 -12.08 -5.97
N SER A 31 1.58 -11.67 -7.21
CA SER A 31 1.68 -10.28 -7.65
C SER A 31 0.29 -9.76 -7.95
N LEU A 32 -0.07 -8.63 -7.34
CA LEU A 32 -1.36 -7.97 -7.45
C LEU A 32 -1.18 -6.57 -8.04
N ASN A 33 -2.07 -6.18 -8.94
CA ASN A 33 -2.13 -4.83 -9.49
C ASN A 33 -3.08 -3.98 -8.64
N VAL A 34 -2.58 -2.86 -8.12
CA VAL A 34 -3.39 -1.90 -7.37
C VAL A 34 -4.33 -1.17 -8.34
N ASN A 35 -5.62 -1.27 -8.08
CA ASN A 35 -6.67 -0.57 -8.80
C ASN A 35 -6.74 0.88 -8.31
N SER A 36 -6.23 1.82 -9.10
CA SER A 36 -6.22 3.23 -8.73
C SER A 36 -7.59 3.88 -8.67
N ALA A 37 -8.62 3.35 -9.36
CA ALA A 37 -9.97 3.87 -9.24
C ALA A 37 -10.62 3.53 -7.89
N ALA A 38 -10.17 2.46 -7.24
CA ALA A 38 -10.71 1.97 -5.97
C ALA A 38 -9.77 2.19 -4.77
N SER A 39 -8.54 2.62 -5.01
CA SER A 39 -7.52 2.84 -3.99
C SER A 39 -7.34 4.33 -3.75
N SER A 40 -7.61 4.79 -2.53
CA SER A 40 -7.53 6.19 -2.15
C SER A 40 -7.03 6.33 -0.73
N ILE A 41 -6.17 7.33 -0.51
CA ILE A 41 -5.67 7.72 0.81
C ILE A 41 -5.93 9.22 1.01
N THR A 42 -6.40 9.54 2.20
CA THR A 42 -6.57 10.90 2.71
C THR A 42 -5.39 11.24 3.61
N LEU A 43 -4.82 12.42 3.38
CA LEU A 43 -3.82 13.05 4.23
C LEU A 43 -4.51 14.00 5.22
N SER A 44 -4.17 13.86 6.48
CA SER A 44 -4.48 14.83 7.54
C SER A 44 -3.26 14.96 8.46
N GLY A 45 -3.32 15.84 9.46
CA GLY A 45 -2.19 16.04 10.37
C GLY A 45 -2.02 17.49 10.76
N GLU A 46 -0.80 17.81 11.19
CA GLU A 46 -0.44 19.13 11.70
C GLU A 46 1.05 19.45 11.51
N VAL A 47 1.38 20.72 11.65
CA VAL A 47 2.75 21.25 11.59
C VAL A 47 3.02 22.26 12.70
N GLY A 48 4.26 22.32 13.18
CA GLY A 48 4.70 23.29 14.17
C GLY A 48 4.40 22.90 15.62
N GLY A 49 3.93 21.67 15.86
CA GLY A 49 3.75 21.10 17.19
C GLY A 49 4.96 20.27 17.63
N ALA A 50 5.31 20.35 18.91
CA ALA A 50 6.32 19.45 19.50
C ALA A 50 5.77 18.03 19.76
N ALA A 51 4.44 17.89 19.79
CA ALA A 51 3.70 16.66 20.03
C ALA A 51 2.32 16.73 19.34
N PRO A 52 1.66 15.57 19.09
CA PRO A 52 0.33 15.52 18.51
C PRO A 52 -0.70 16.40 19.25
N GLY A 53 -1.47 17.19 18.51
CA GLY A 53 -2.48 18.12 19.01
C GLY A 53 -1.90 19.47 19.46
N GLY A 54 -0.59 19.69 19.29
CA GLY A 54 0.10 20.93 19.64
C GLY A 54 0.44 21.82 18.45
N GLY A 55 0.11 21.39 17.22
CA GLY A 55 0.43 22.08 15.98
C GLY A 55 -0.74 22.82 15.33
N VAL A 56 -0.48 23.38 14.16
CA VAL A 56 -1.49 23.94 13.27
C VAL A 56 -1.96 22.82 12.33
N PRO A 57 -3.27 22.50 12.30
CA PRO A 57 -3.78 21.39 11.49
C PRO A 57 -3.70 21.69 10.00
N TYR A 58 -3.58 20.63 9.20
CA TYR A 58 -3.68 20.72 7.75
C TYR A 58 -5.10 21.04 7.30
N ALA A 59 -5.17 21.94 6.34
CA ALA A 59 -6.33 22.28 5.54
C ALA A 59 -5.99 22.07 4.06
N GLN A 60 -7.04 22.03 3.24
CA GLN A 60 -6.92 21.87 1.80
C GLN A 60 -6.50 23.20 1.15
N GLN A 61 -5.56 23.19 0.20
CA GLN A 61 -5.34 24.35 -0.67
C GLN A 61 -6.52 24.55 -1.63
N THR A 62 -7.07 23.44 -2.14
CA THR A 62 -8.24 23.38 -3.00
C THR A 62 -9.09 22.19 -2.57
N ALA A 63 -10.41 22.26 -2.75
CA ALA A 63 -11.30 21.14 -2.42
C ALA A 63 -10.77 19.81 -3.00
N GLY A 64 -10.58 18.80 -2.14
CA GLY A 64 -10.05 17.49 -2.53
C GLY A 64 -8.52 17.38 -2.63
N SER A 65 -7.75 18.43 -2.33
CA SER A 65 -6.28 18.40 -2.39
C SER A 65 -5.62 17.52 -1.33
N LEU A 66 -6.38 17.08 -0.32
CA LEU A 66 -5.92 16.16 0.73
C LEU A 66 -6.27 14.68 0.45
N VAL A 67 -6.83 14.36 -0.70
CA VAL A 67 -7.17 12.98 -1.08
C VAL A 67 -6.60 12.69 -2.45
N THR A 68 -5.89 11.58 -2.61
CA THR A 68 -5.44 11.12 -3.92
C THR A 68 -5.65 9.63 -4.10
N ASN A 69 -5.57 9.22 -5.36
CA ASN A 69 -5.69 7.84 -5.79
C ASN A 69 -4.31 7.20 -5.87
N TRP A 70 -4.24 5.88 -5.68
CA TRP A 70 -2.98 5.14 -5.60
C TRP A 70 -3.00 3.95 -6.55
N GLY A 71 -1.96 3.76 -7.35
CA GLY A 71 -1.82 2.63 -8.27
C GLY A 71 -0.52 1.87 -8.03
N GLY A 72 -0.19 0.91 -8.89
CA GLY A 72 1.07 0.16 -8.83
C GLY A 72 0.88 -1.31 -8.51
N THR A 73 1.81 -1.92 -7.78
CA THR A 73 1.82 -3.37 -7.52
C THR A 73 2.10 -3.72 -6.07
N ILE A 74 1.59 -4.88 -5.64
CA ILE A 74 1.89 -5.50 -4.36
C ILE A 74 2.34 -6.94 -4.64
N GLN A 75 3.50 -7.31 -4.11
CA GLN A 75 3.96 -8.69 -4.07
C GLN A 75 3.98 -9.18 -2.62
N ALA A 76 3.48 -10.39 -2.43
CA ALA A 76 3.42 -11.02 -1.12
C ALA A 76 3.45 -12.54 -1.26
N ASP A 77 3.98 -13.20 -0.24
CA ASP A 77 3.92 -14.66 -0.13
C ASP A 77 2.54 -15.06 0.40
N LEU A 78 1.77 -15.79 -0.42
CA LEU A 78 0.49 -16.34 -0.02
C LEU A 78 0.66 -17.79 0.45
N THR A 79 0.45 -18.01 1.75
CA THR A 79 0.54 -19.34 2.39
C THR A 79 -0.70 -19.56 3.25
N GLY A 80 -1.49 -20.58 2.96
CA GLY A 80 -2.65 -20.92 3.79
C GLY A 80 -3.71 -19.81 3.87
N GLY A 81 -3.82 -18.97 2.84
CA GLY A 81 -4.74 -17.81 2.83
C GLY A 81 -4.23 -16.58 3.58
N VAL A 82 -2.97 -16.59 4.04
CA VAL A 82 -2.30 -15.45 4.67
C VAL A 82 -1.26 -14.89 3.70
N PHE A 83 -1.38 -13.60 3.40
CA PHE A 83 -0.38 -12.82 2.69
C PHE A 83 0.70 -12.40 3.67
N THR A 84 1.97 -12.60 3.33
CA THR A 84 3.11 -12.10 4.08
C THR A 84 3.88 -11.11 3.21
N PHE A 85 4.03 -9.88 3.68
CA PHE A 85 4.71 -8.81 2.96
C PHE A 85 6.20 -8.75 3.31
N ALA A 86 7.02 -8.34 2.34
CA ALA A 86 8.46 -8.18 2.49
C ALA A 86 8.93 -6.84 1.91
N PRO A 87 10.05 -6.27 2.39
CA PRO A 87 10.58 -5.02 1.87
C PRO A 87 10.86 -5.09 0.37
N GLY A 88 10.46 -4.05 -0.37
CA GLY A 88 10.61 -3.97 -1.82
C GLY A 88 9.61 -4.82 -2.61
N GLY A 89 8.71 -5.54 -1.93
CA GLY A 89 7.65 -6.31 -2.57
C GLY A 89 6.52 -5.44 -3.12
N SER A 90 6.30 -4.24 -2.57
CA SER A 90 5.27 -3.33 -3.05
C SER A 90 5.87 -2.05 -3.64
N SER A 91 5.19 -1.52 -4.66
CA SER A 91 5.47 -0.21 -5.24
C SER A 91 4.12 0.42 -5.55
N ILE A 92 3.57 1.12 -4.55
CA ILE A 92 2.25 1.73 -4.61
C ILE A 92 2.46 3.23 -4.80
N THR A 93 2.19 3.74 -5.98
CA THR A 93 2.49 5.12 -6.36
C THR A 93 1.24 5.99 -6.26
N ALA A 94 1.37 7.16 -5.62
CA ALA A 94 0.32 8.16 -5.62
C ALA A 94 0.15 8.76 -7.02
N GLN A 95 -1.09 8.92 -7.46
CA GLN A 95 -1.39 9.62 -8.70
C GLN A 95 -1.29 11.14 -8.49
N ILE A 96 -1.01 11.87 -9.57
CA ILE A 96 -1.14 13.32 -9.58
C ILE A 96 -2.60 13.67 -9.32
N ASN A 97 -2.82 14.53 -8.34
CA ASN A 97 -4.15 14.93 -7.93
C ASN A 97 -4.76 15.89 -8.98
N PRO A 98 -5.95 15.58 -9.52
CA PRO A 98 -6.58 16.41 -10.54
C PRO A 98 -7.05 17.79 -10.02
N ASN A 99 -7.12 17.97 -8.69
CA ASN A 99 -7.49 19.26 -8.07
C ASN A 99 -6.31 20.25 -7.98
N GLY A 100 -5.12 19.84 -8.43
CA GLY A 100 -3.99 20.74 -8.63
C GLY A 100 -4.14 21.64 -9.88
N PRO A 101 -3.12 22.46 -10.19
CA PRO A 101 -1.82 22.54 -9.52
C PRO A 101 -1.92 23.20 -8.14
N PHE A 102 -0.94 22.90 -7.27
CA PHE A 102 -0.84 23.42 -5.91
C PHE A 102 0.31 24.40 -5.79
N THR A 103 0.29 25.27 -4.79
CA THR A 103 1.31 26.31 -4.61
C THR A 103 2.14 26.09 -3.35
N THR A 104 3.40 26.53 -3.40
CA THR A 104 4.24 26.72 -2.19
C THR A 104 4.42 28.20 -1.84
N ALA A 105 3.69 29.12 -2.49
CA ALA A 105 3.84 30.55 -2.24
C ALA A 105 3.71 30.87 -0.73
N PRO A 106 4.59 31.73 -0.18
CA PRO A 106 5.50 32.64 -0.88
C PRO A 106 6.91 32.08 -1.21
N ASN A 107 7.17 30.78 -1.07
CA ASN A 107 8.39 30.17 -1.62
C ASN A 107 8.40 30.29 -3.16
N PRO A 108 9.54 30.54 -3.84
CA PRO A 108 9.55 30.87 -5.27
C PRO A 108 9.21 29.69 -6.19
N ILE A 109 8.97 28.51 -5.64
CA ILE A 109 8.46 27.37 -6.42
C ILE A 109 6.98 27.65 -6.67
N GLY A 110 6.65 27.92 -7.94
CA GLY A 110 5.33 28.37 -8.38
C GLY A 110 4.21 27.35 -8.14
N THR A 111 3.19 27.38 -8.99
CA THR A 111 2.16 26.33 -8.96
C THR A 111 2.67 25.08 -9.66
N GLU A 112 2.58 23.92 -9.01
CA GLU A 112 3.09 22.66 -9.52
C GLU A 112 2.08 21.51 -9.38
N ALA A 113 2.22 20.50 -10.24
CA ALA A 113 1.50 19.25 -10.05
C ALA A 113 2.03 18.51 -8.82
N GLY A 114 1.12 17.85 -8.09
CA GLY A 114 1.49 17.07 -6.91
C GLY A 114 0.43 16.03 -6.57
N ASN A 115 0.78 15.13 -5.65
CA ASN A 115 -0.13 14.14 -5.10
C ASN A 115 -1.07 14.74 -4.06
N TYR A 116 -0.59 15.70 -3.26
CA TYR A 116 -1.41 16.41 -2.27
C TYR A 116 -0.99 17.88 -2.17
N GLY A 117 -1.97 18.75 -1.91
CA GLY A 117 -1.76 20.16 -1.61
C GLY A 117 -2.27 20.49 -0.22
N VAL A 118 -1.39 20.95 0.66
CA VAL A 118 -1.71 21.27 2.06
C VAL A 118 -1.53 22.76 2.32
N THR A 119 -2.40 23.34 3.14
CA THR A 119 -2.18 24.63 3.77
C THR A 119 -2.38 24.51 5.27
N ALA A 120 -1.59 25.21 6.08
CA ALA A 120 -1.73 25.26 7.52
C ALA A 120 -1.55 26.71 7.94
N THR A 121 -2.60 27.33 8.51
CA THR A 121 -2.55 28.73 8.96
C THR A 121 -2.91 28.81 10.43
N GLY A 122 -2.00 29.35 11.23
CA GLY A 122 -2.20 29.48 12.66
C GLY A 122 -0.99 30.08 13.38
N PRO A 123 -1.11 30.29 14.70
CA PRO A 123 0.02 30.73 15.51
C PRO A 123 1.05 29.60 15.56
N ILE A 124 2.14 29.73 14.81
CA ILE A 124 3.30 28.86 14.96
C ILE A 124 4.24 29.57 15.91
N GLN A 125 4.75 28.87 16.93
CA GLN A 125 5.66 29.42 17.93
C GLN A 125 7.04 29.73 17.32
N VAL A 126 7.10 30.74 16.44
CA VAL A 126 8.32 31.47 16.11
C VAL A 126 8.49 32.60 17.12
N ALA A 127 9.73 32.94 17.46
CA ALA A 127 10.03 34.03 18.38
C ALA A 127 9.28 35.31 17.98
N GLY A 128 8.31 35.74 18.80
CA GLY A 128 7.46 36.91 18.53
C GLY A 128 5.97 36.65 18.30
N GLY A 129 5.50 35.39 18.28
CA GLY A 129 4.07 35.08 18.27
C GLY A 129 3.34 35.37 16.95
N ALA A 130 4.06 35.36 15.82
CA ALA A 130 3.48 35.61 14.51
C ALA A 130 2.57 34.47 14.05
N VAL A 131 1.49 34.80 13.36
CA VAL A 131 0.69 33.83 12.60
C VAL A 131 1.41 33.53 11.30
N LEU A 132 1.66 32.26 11.03
CA LEU A 132 2.30 31.80 9.81
C LEU A 132 1.31 30.96 9.00
N THR A 133 1.37 31.13 7.69
CA THR A 133 0.76 30.25 6.70
C THR A 133 1.86 29.40 6.09
N ILE A 134 1.69 28.08 6.13
CA ILE A 134 2.55 27.12 5.46
C ILE A 134 1.74 26.50 4.32
N ASN A 135 2.28 26.54 3.11
CA ASN A 135 1.74 25.83 1.96
C ASN A 135 2.72 24.74 1.55
N GLY A 136 2.22 23.51 1.36
CA GLY A 136 3.04 22.35 1.00
C GLY A 136 2.45 21.56 -0.16
N VAL A 137 3.33 20.99 -0.98
CA VAL A 137 3.01 20.14 -2.12
C VAL A 137 3.77 18.81 -1.96
N TYR A 138 3.03 17.73 -1.75
CA TYR A 138 3.61 16.37 -1.71
C TYR A 138 3.70 15.83 -3.13
N LYS A 139 4.85 15.25 -3.49
CA LYS A 139 5.17 14.85 -4.87
C LYS A 139 5.85 13.50 -4.91
N ASP A 140 5.62 12.81 -6.02
CA ASP A 140 6.26 11.55 -6.40
C ASP A 140 6.27 10.49 -5.29
N LEU A 141 5.18 10.45 -4.50
CA LEU A 141 5.08 9.53 -3.37
C LEU A 141 4.97 8.09 -3.86
N VAL A 142 5.86 7.24 -3.33
CA VAL A 142 5.77 5.78 -3.50
C VAL A 142 5.75 5.14 -2.12
N LEU A 143 4.74 4.34 -1.87
CA LEU A 143 4.48 3.63 -0.64
C LEU A 143 4.82 2.15 -0.81
N ASP A 144 5.48 1.58 0.19
CA ASP A 144 5.82 0.17 0.28
C ASP A 144 5.26 -0.41 1.58
N ILE A 145 4.79 -1.67 1.51
CA ILE A 145 4.38 -2.47 2.66
C ILE A 145 5.55 -3.38 2.99
N ILE A 146 6.43 -2.92 3.88
CA ILE A 146 7.73 -3.56 4.09
C ILE A 146 7.67 -4.77 5.04
N SER A 147 6.55 -4.96 5.73
CA SER A 147 6.35 -6.06 6.66
C SER A 147 4.87 -6.33 6.90
N GLY A 148 4.59 -7.41 7.62
CA GLY A 148 3.27 -7.71 8.17
C GLY A 148 2.54 -8.80 7.42
N THR A 149 1.34 -9.09 7.91
CA THR A 149 0.49 -10.15 7.35
C THR A 149 -0.94 -9.67 7.18
N ALA A 150 -1.56 -10.13 6.09
CA ALA A 150 -2.95 -9.89 5.74
C ALA A 150 -3.69 -11.23 5.65
N GLN A 151 -4.86 -11.31 6.30
CA GLN A 151 -5.74 -12.46 6.22
C GLN A 151 -7.19 -11.97 6.11
N ASN A 152 -7.98 -12.65 5.28
CA ASN A 152 -9.39 -12.31 5.10
C ASN A 152 -10.15 -12.29 6.44
N GLY A 153 -10.89 -11.22 6.70
CA GLY A 153 -11.70 -11.05 7.91
C GLY A 153 -10.90 -10.71 9.17
N VAL A 154 -9.60 -10.41 9.04
CA VAL A 154 -8.72 -10.03 10.15
C VAL A 154 -8.10 -8.67 9.86
N ALA A 155 -7.91 -7.85 10.90
CA ALA A 155 -7.15 -6.61 10.77
C ALA A 155 -5.70 -6.90 10.36
N LEU A 156 -5.11 -5.99 9.59
CA LEU A 156 -3.74 -6.13 9.14
C LEU A 156 -2.79 -6.17 10.35
N THR A 157 -1.91 -7.17 10.43
CA THR A 157 -1.10 -7.40 11.63
C THR A 157 0.38 -7.15 11.36
N GLY A 158 1.03 -6.34 12.21
CA GLY A 158 2.47 -6.09 12.15
C GLY A 158 2.96 -5.39 10.87
N ALA A 159 2.04 -4.74 10.16
CA ALA A 159 2.37 -4.09 8.90
C ALA A 159 2.99 -2.72 9.12
N THR A 160 4.10 -2.48 8.44
CA THR A 160 4.79 -1.19 8.43
C THR A 160 4.69 -0.61 7.03
N MET A 161 4.21 0.62 6.97
CA MET A 161 4.08 1.40 5.75
C MET A 161 5.29 2.32 5.64
N ASN A 162 5.98 2.31 4.50
CA ASN A 162 7.19 3.09 4.29
C ASN A 162 7.12 3.86 2.97
N PHE A 163 7.47 5.14 3.00
CA PHE A 163 7.69 5.88 1.76
C PHE A 163 9.07 5.52 1.19
N SER A 164 9.09 4.83 0.06
CA SER A 164 10.33 4.50 -0.67
C SER A 164 10.78 5.63 -1.60
N ALA A 165 9.86 6.53 -1.97
CA ALA A 165 10.13 7.74 -2.72
C ALA A 165 9.17 8.88 -2.33
N GLY A 166 9.57 10.08 -2.71
CA GLY A 166 8.73 11.28 -2.66
C GLY A 166 9.33 12.41 -1.84
N ALA A 167 8.73 13.59 -1.99
CA ALA A 167 9.16 14.82 -1.35
C ALA A 167 7.98 15.70 -0.95
N LEU A 168 8.21 16.56 0.04
CA LEU A 168 7.36 17.70 0.34
C LEU A 168 8.13 18.98 -0.02
N ASP A 169 7.63 19.71 -1.00
CA ASP A 169 8.05 21.08 -1.25
C ASP A 169 7.14 22.01 -0.43
N PHE A 170 7.68 22.93 0.36
CA PHE A 170 6.89 23.80 1.22
C PHE A 170 7.41 25.23 1.26
N GLY A 171 6.48 26.16 1.48
CA GLY A 171 6.78 27.57 1.74
C GLY A 171 6.03 28.11 2.94
N VAL A 172 6.63 29.13 3.57
CA VAL A 172 6.13 29.74 4.80
C VAL A 172 5.97 31.24 4.61
N SER A 173 4.83 31.80 5.02
CA SER A 173 4.63 33.24 5.02
C SER A 173 5.47 33.89 6.12
N ALA A 174 6.40 34.77 5.74
CA ALA A 174 7.30 35.55 6.61
C ALA A 174 8.46 34.76 7.29
N LEU A 175 9.65 35.39 7.28
CA LEU A 175 10.91 35.17 8.04
C LEU A 175 11.40 33.73 8.34
N ALA A 176 10.75 32.68 7.83
CA ALA A 176 11.14 31.29 7.99
C ALA A 176 11.67 30.72 6.66
N PRO A 177 12.63 29.78 6.72
CA PRO A 177 13.13 29.13 5.52
C PRO A 177 12.04 28.26 4.89
N SER A 178 11.85 28.43 3.60
CA SER A 178 11.12 27.49 2.76
C SER A 178 12.07 26.40 2.27
N GLY A 179 11.55 25.29 1.72
CA GLY A 179 12.43 24.24 1.24
C GLY A 179 11.73 22.96 0.81
N THR A 180 12.53 21.90 0.77
CA THR A 180 12.10 20.55 0.38
C THR A 180 12.49 19.58 1.49
N SER A 181 11.57 18.67 1.84
CA SER A 181 11.82 17.55 2.75
C SER A 181 11.67 16.24 1.99
N SER A 182 12.67 15.36 2.07
CA SER A 182 12.54 13.99 1.56
C SER A 182 11.56 13.19 2.43
N LEU A 183 10.73 12.36 1.79
CA LEU A 183 9.91 11.37 2.49
C LEU A 183 10.55 9.96 2.47
N VAL A 184 11.68 9.78 1.79
CA VAL A 184 12.33 8.48 1.66
C VAL A 184 12.72 7.92 3.04
N GLY A 185 12.27 6.70 3.33
CA GLY A 185 12.52 6.00 4.59
C GLY A 185 11.61 6.42 5.75
N ILE A 186 10.75 7.42 5.54
CA ILE A 186 9.74 7.81 6.52
C ILE A 186 8.66 6.73 6.56
N ASN A 187 8.39 6.20 7.75
CA ASN A 187 7.53 5.05 7.95
C ASN A 187 6.62 5.20 9.17
N GLY A 188 5.62 4.31 9.23
CA GLY A 188 4.70 4.19 10.35
C GLY A 188 4.03 2.82 10.36
N LEU A 189 3.65 2.35 11.55
CA LEU A 189 2.86 1.13 11.67
C LEU A 189 1.44 1.38 11.15
N ASN A 190 0.90 0.42 10.42
CA ASN A 190 -0.52 0.41 10.09
C ASN A 190 -1.31 0.02 11.35
N THR A 191 -2.15 0.93 11.83
CA THR A 191 -2.99 0.80 13.02
C THR A 191 -4.47 0.65 12.69
N SER A 192 -4.83 0.44 11.42
CA SER A 192 -6.22 0.23 11.03
C SER A 192 -6.81 -1.00 11.72
N ALA A 193 -7.92 -0.79 12.42
CA ALA A 193 -8.70 -1.87 13.03
C ALA A 193 -9.68 -2.54 12.04
N SER A 194 -9.79 -2.01 10.82
CA SER A 194 -10.70 -2.55 9.80
C SER A 194 -10.15 -3.84 9.22
N PHE A 195 -11.03 -4.74 8.83
CA PHE A 195 -10.64 -6.05 8.31
C PHE A 195 -10.13 -5.96 6.89
N VAL A 196 -9.05 -6.70 6.62
CA VAL A 196 -8.62 -7.03 5.27
C VAL A 196 -9.67 -7.94 4.65
N THR A 197 -10.00 -7.73 3.37
CA THR A 197 -10.85 -8.66 2.62
C THR A 197 -10.07 -9.28 1.48
N TRP A 198 -10.26 -10.58 1.27
CA TRP A 198 -9.73 -11.34 0.14
C TRP A 198 -10.80 -12.31 -0.36
N ASP A 199 -11.19 -12.17 -1.61
CA ASP A 199 -12.23 -13.00 -2.25
C ASP A 199 -11.65 -14.09 -3.19
N GLY A 200 -10.31 -14.20 -3.26
CA GLY A 200 -9.61 -15.10 -4.18
C GLY A 200 -8.99 -14.40 -5.39
N THR A 201 -9.42 -13.17 -5.70
CA THR A 201 -8.86 -12.38 -6.80
C THR A 201 -8.52 -10.94 -6.39
N THR A 202 -9.22 -10.38 -5.42
CA THR A 202 -9.11 -8.99 -4.98
C THR A 202 -8.78 -8.91 -3.50
N LEU A 203 -7.66 -8.27 -3.19
CA LEU A 203 -7.18 -7.95 -1.86
C LEU A 203 -7.52 -6.49 -1.56
N THR A 204 -8.28 -6.26 -0.49
CA THR A 204 -8.55 -4.92 0.03
C THR A 204 -7.88 -4.75 1.37
N ILE A 205 -6.96 -3.79 1.45
CA ILE A 205 -6.16 -3.48 2.64
C ILE A 205 -6.59 -2.12 3.16
N PRO A 206 -7.25 -2.04 4.32
CA PRO A 206 -7.43 -0.79 5.03
C PRO A 206 -6.09 -0.25 5.53
N VAL A 207 -5.87 1.04 5.35
CA VAL A 207 -4.61 1.70 5.70
C VAL A 207 -4.89 2.82 6.70
N THR A 208 -4.19 2.81 7.82
CA THR A 208 -4.13 3.94 8.75
C THR A 208 -2.75 3.96 9.36
N PHE A 209 -1.91 4.93 9.06
CA PHE A 209 -0.60 5.06 9.67
C PHE A 209 -0.23 6.53 9.87
N GLN A 210 0.60 6.79 10.87
CA GLN A 210 1.13 8.11 11.13
C GLN A 210 2.62 8.13 10.77
N THR A 211 3.04 9.18 10.07
CA THR A 211 4.45 9.51 9.90
C THR A 211 4.81 10.76 10.69
N THR A 212 6.08 10.85 11.06
CA THR A 212 6.66 12.07 11.63
C THR A 212 7.81 12.49 10.73
N GLY A 213 7.54 13.38 9.78
CA GLY A 213 8.49 13.82 8.74
C GLY A 213 9.65 14.70 9.20
N GLY A 214 10.04 14.66 10.49
CA GLY A 214 10.98 15.61 11.09
C GLY A 214 10.40 17.03 11.18
N SER A 215 11.10 17.94 11.88
CA SER A 215 10.75 19.37 11.98
C SER A 215 9.35 19.71 12.51
N GLY A 216 8.81 18.91 13.45
CA GLY A 216 7.52 19.21 14.10
C GLY A 216 6.31 18.97 13.20
N ARG A 217 6.43 18.03 12.25
CA ARG A 217 5.38 17.63 11.32
C ARG A 217 4.83 16.25 11.68
N ILE A 218 3.51 16.13 11.69
CA ILE A 218 2.79 14.89 11.92
C ILE A 218 1.81 14.71 10.76
N GLU A 219 1.91 13.58 10.06
CA GLU A 219 1.00 13.24 8.97
C GLU A 219 0.26 11.94 9.27
N ASN A 220 -1.05 11.99 9.15
CA ASN A 220 -1.93 10.85 9.29
C ASN A 220 -2.46 10.47 7.90
N TRP A 221 -2.17 9.24 7.50
CA TRP A 221 -2.53 8.67 6.22
C TRP A 221 -3.61 7.62 6.44
N ASN A 222 -4.83 7.88 5.95
CA ASN A 222 -5.96 6.99 6.14
C ASN A 222 -6.64 6.69 4.80
N GLY A 223 -6.92 5.42 4.53
CA GLY A 223 -7.69 5.05 3.36
C GLY A 223 -7.72 3.55 3.11
N THR A 224 -7.76 3.18 1.83
CA THR A 224 -7.85 1.78 1.40
C THR A 224 -7.02 1.56 0.15
N ILE A 225 -6.35 0.42 0.09
CA ILE A 225 -5.65 -0.07 -1.09
C ILE A 225 -6.35 -1.33 -1.58
N VAL A 226 -6.84 -1.29 -2.82
CA VAL A 226 -7.52 -2.39 -3.48
C VAL A 226 -6.61 -2.90 -4.59
N ALA A 227 -6.19 -4.15 -4.51
CA ALA A 227 -5.31 -4.78 -5.49
C ALA A 227 -5.91 -6.10 -5.98
N ALA A 228 -5.79 -6.38 -7.27
CA ALA A 228 -6.36 -7.58 -7.88
C ALA A 228 -5.30 -8.39 -8.62
N VAL A 229 -5.50 -9.70 -8.68
CA VAL A 229 -4.72 -10.58 -9.57
C VAL A 229 -4.91 -10.07 -11.00
N PRO A 230 -3.83 -9.84 -11.76
CA PRO A 230 -3.95 -9.44 -13.16
C PRO A 230 -4.82 -10.44 -13.91
N GLU A 231 -5.83 -9.97 -14.65
CA GLU A 231 -6.59 -10.86 -15.52
C GLU A 231 -5.64 -11.57 -16.50
N PRO A 232 -5.79 -12.88 -16.72
CA PRO A 232 -4.99 -13.57 -17.72
C PRO A 232 -5.30 -12.93 -19.07
N SER A 233 -4.32 -12.25 -19.66
CA SER A 233 -4.49 -11.63 -20.96
C SER A 233 -4.82 -12.72 -21.99
N SER A 234 -5.87 -12.50 -22.77
CA SER A 234 -6.41 -13.43 -23.76
C SER A 234 -5.39 -13.87 -24.83
N ILE A 235 -4.26 -13.15 -24.96
CA ILE A 235 -3.10 -13.51 -25.78
C ILE A 235 -2.40 -14.79 -25.28
N GLY A 236 -2.36 -15.03 -23.97
CA GLY A 236 -1.79 -16.26 -23.38
C GLY A 236 -2.63 -17.52 -23.63
N ILE A 237 -3.95 -17.36 -23.79
CA ILE A 237 -4.85 -18.47 -24.09
C ILE A 237 -4.72 -18.89 -25.57
N ILE A 238 -4.52 -17.92 -26.48
CA ILE A 238 -4.34 -18.19 -27.92
C ILE A 238 -3.00 -18.90 -28.20
N SER A 239 -1.92 -18.57 -27.50
CA SER A 239 -0.62 -19.21 -27.70
C SER A 239 -0.60 -20.68 -27.23
N ILE A 240 -1.32 -21.01 -26.15
CA ILE A 240 -1.47 -22.39 -25.67
C ILE A 240 -2.33 -23.22 -26.63
N LEU A 241 -3.43 -22.66 -27.15
CA LEU A 241 -4.27 -23.32 -28.16
C LEU A 241 -3.55 -23.48 -29.52
N GLY A 242 -2.76 -22.49 -29.93
CA GLY A 242 -1.95 -22.55 -31.15
C GLY A 242 -0.91 -23.68 -31.13
N LEU A 243 -0.29 -23.92 -29.97
CA LEU A 243 0.69 -25.00 -29.80
C LEU A 243 0.01 -26.39 -29.86
N VAL A 244 -1.18 -26.54 -29.28
CA VAL A 244 -1.94 -27.80 -29.29
C VAL A 244 -2.44 -28.13 -30.70
N VAL A 245 -2.95 -27.15 -31.45
CA VAL A 245 -3.44 -27.38 -32.83
C VAL A 245 -2.29 -27.72 -33.79
N THR A 246 -1.13 -27.09 -33.62
CA THR A 246 0.05 -27.36 -34.46
C THR A 246 0.67 -28.73 -34.12
N GLY A 247 0.73 -29.11 -32.85
CA GLY A 247 1.17 -30.44 -32.41
C GLY A 247 0.24 -31.57 -32.84
N TYR A 248 -1.08 -31.33 -32.88
CA TYR A 248 -2.06 -32.33 -33.34
C TYR A 248 -2.01 -32.55 -34.86
N ARG A 249 -1.69 -31.51 -35.65
CA ARG A 249 -1.52 -31.62 -37.11
C ARG A 249 -0.18 -32.26 -37.51
N ALA A 250 0.88 -32.08 -36.74
CA ALA A 250 2.18 -32.71 -37.01
C ALA A 250 2.20 -34.23 -36.77
N ARG A 251 1.28 -34.77 -35.96
CA ARG A 251 1.15 -36.22 -35.67
C ARG A 251 0.24 -36.99 -36.64
N ARG A 252 -0.39 -36.32 -37.61
CA ARG A 252 -1.31 -36.93 -38.60
C ARG A 252 -0.76 -36.96 -40.03
N LYS A 253 0.55 -36.78 -40.21
CA LYS A 253 1.23 -37.04 -41.48
C LYS A 253 2.18 -38.21 -41.33
#